data_AF-R6WE93-F1
#
_entry.id   AF-R6WE93-F1
#
_cell.length_a   1.000
_cell.length_b   1.000
_cell.length_c   1.000
_cell.angle_alpha   90.00
_cell.angle_beta   90.00
_cell.angle_gamma   90.00
#
_symmetry.space_group_name_H-M   'P 1'
#
loop_
_entity.id
_entity.type
_entity.pdbx_description
1 polymer ?
#
loop_
_entity_poly.entity_id
_entity_poly.type
_entity_poly.pdbx_seq_one_letter_code
_entity_poly.pdbx_strand_id
1 'polypeptide(L)'
;MFQAIIEDRLLPKREMLIDGYGGFLYYDDKCMPLVVLHWQHSFNHMVARYNDIYRIQMPNITPHVWRHTYCSNQAKAGMNPKTLQYLTGHSDIRVTMNVYTHVGLDDAEEELRRMEEFRKVQVESEKQEEKPVTHRMFKVI
;
A
#
# COMPACT_ATOMS: atom_id res chain seq x y z
N MET A 1 -14.34 5.60 -3.11
CA MET A 1 -13.54 4.67 -3.94
C MET A 1 -14.24 3.33 -4.12
N PHE A 2 -14.59 2.60 -3.04
CA PHE A 2 -15.34 1.33 -3.16
C PHE A 2 -16.79 1.54 -3.62
N GLN A 3 -17.45 2.60 -3.14
CA GLN A 3 -18.80 2.96 -3.56
C GLN A 3 -18.93 3.15 -5.08
N ALA A 4 -17.94 3.83 -5.69
CA ALA A 4 -17.91 4.05 -7.14
C ALA A 4 -17.85 2.73 -7.92
N ILE A 5 -17.09 1.73 -7.43
CA ILE A 5 -17.01 0.41 -8.08
C ILE A 5 -18.38 -0.30 -8.06
N ILE A 6 -19.15 -0.12 -6.99
CA ILE A 6 -20.50 -0.68 -6.88
C ILE A 6 -21.47 0.05 -7.83
N GLU A 7 -21.36 1.38 -7.90
CA GLU A 7 -22.19 2.23 -8.75
C GLU A 7 -21.93 1.99 -10.24
N ASP A 8 -20.66 1.81 -10.62
CA ASP A 8 -20.22 1.55 -12.00
C ASP A 8 -20.35 0.08 -12.42
N ARG A 9 -20.83 -0.80 -11.52
CA ARG A 9 -20.95 -2.23 -11.78
C ARG A 9 -22.01 -2.49 -12.85
N LEU A 10 -21.59 -3.12 -13.94
CA LEU A 10 -22.51 -3.66 -14.93
C LEU A 10 -23.35 -4.77 -14.29
N LEU A 11 -24.67 -4.57 -14.22
CA LEU A 11 -25.59 -5.57 -13.70
C LEU A 11 -25.60 -6.79 -14.65
N PRO A 12 -25.21 -7.99 -14.17
CA PRO A 12 -25.24 -9.18 -15.00
C PRO A 12 -26.69 -9.52 -15.36
N LYS A 13 -26.91 -10.10 -16.54
CA LYS A 13 -28.25 -10.56 -16.97
C LYS A 13 -28.85 -11.58 -16.00
N ARG A 14 -28.00 -12.34 -15.32
CA ARG A 14 -28.38 -13.30 -14.29
C ARG A 14 -27.33 -13.23 -13.18
N GLU A 15 -27.77 -12.96 -11.95
CA GLU A 15 -26.88 -13.06 -10.80
C GLU A 15 -26.63 -14.53 -10.47
N MET A 16 -25.36 -14.92 -10.53
CA MET A 16 -24.93 -16.23 -10.07
C MET A 16 -24.83 -16.26 -8.55
N LEU A 17 -25.37 -17.33 -7.98
CA LEU A 17 -25.16 -17.72 -6.60
C LEU A 17 -24.12 -18.84 -6.56
N ILE A 18 -23.03 -18.63 -5.85
CA ILE A 18 -22.00 -19.64 -5.59
C ILE A 18 -21.92 -19.82 -4.08
N ASP A 19 -22.17 -21.02 -3.59
CA ASP A 19 -22.14 -21.36 -2.15
C ASP A 19 -23.00 -20.43 -1.26
N GLY A 20 -24.13 -19.94 -1.79
CA GLY A 20 -25.03 -19.02 -1.09
C GLY A 20 -24.61 -17.55 -1.15
N TYR A 21 -23.47 -17.23 -1.77
CA TYR A 21 -23.02 -15.87 -2.02
C TYR A 21 -23.39 -15.42 -3.44
N GLY A 22 -23.95 -14.22 -3.55
CA GLY A 22 -24.27 -13.54 -4.80
C GLY A 22 -23.70 -12.12 -4.82
N GLY A 23 -23.99 -11.35 -5.88
CA GLY A 23 -23.55 -9.96 -5.95
C GLY A 23 -22.04 -9.77 -6.22
N PHE A 24 -21.39 -10.73 -6.88
CA PHE A 24 -19.97 -10.63 -7.25
C PHE A 24 -19.66 -9.35 -8.04
N LEU A 25 -18.52 -8.71 -7.76
CA LEU A 25 -18.20 -7.42 -8.38
C LEU A 25 -17.80 -7.55 -9.85
N TYR A 26 -17.03 -8.58 -10.21
CA TYR A 26 -16.44 -8.72 -11.54
C TYR A 26 -16.98 -9.95 -12.27
N TYR A 27 -17.44 -9.74 -13.50
CA TYR A 27 -17.98 -10.77 -14.39
C TYR A 27 -17.20 -10.83 -15.71
N ASP A 28 -17.20 -12.00 -16.34
CA ASP A 28 -16.82 -12.15 -17.75
C ASP A 28 -18.00 -11.80 -18.69
N ASP A 29 -17.73 -11.82 -20.00
CA ASP A 29 -18.73 -11.56 -21.04
C ASP A 29 -19.91 -12.56 -21.03
N LYS A 30 -19.73 -13.71 -20.35
CA LYS A 30 -20.74 -14.75 -20.18
C LYS A 30 -21.53 -14.61 -18.86
N CYS A 31 -21.34 -13.51 -18.12
CA CYS A 31 -21.93 -13.26 -16.80
C CYS A 31 -21.47 -14.24 -15.70
N MET A 32 -20.30 -14.85 -15.85
CA MET A 32 -19.67 -15.69 -14.83
C MET A 32 -18.71 -14.86 -13.97
N PRO A 33 -18.66 -15.03 -12.64
CA PRO A 33 -17.70 -14.33 -11.80
C PRO A 33 -16.25 -14.61 -12.21
N LEU A 34 -15.41 -13.56 -12.26
CA LEU A 34 -14.01 -13.71 -12.60
C LEU A 34 -13.24 -14.41 -11.48
N VAL A 35 -12.62 -15.55 -11.82
CA VAL A 35 -11.65 -16.24 -10.95
C VAL A 35 -10.21 -15.77 -11.18
N VAL A 36 -9.31 -16.10 -10.25
CA VAL A 36 -7.88 -15.71 -10.23
C VAL A 36 -7.17 -15.97 -11.58
N LEU A 37 -7.48 -17.09 -12.23
CA LEU A 37 -6.84 -17.47 -13.48
C LEU A 37 -7.09 -16.46 -14.62
N HIS A 38 -8.29 -15.87 -14.69
CA HIS A 38 -8.61 -14.84 -15.68
C HIS A 38 -7.70 -13.62 -15.51
N TRP A 39 -7.52 -13.17 -14.26
CA TRP A 39 -6.63 -12.06 -13.95
C TRP A 39 -5.18 -12.36 -14.31
N GLN A 40 -4.70 -13.58 -14.00
CA GLN A 40 -3.35 -14.00 -14.34
C GLN A 40 -3.11 -13.98 -15.86
N HIS A 41 -4.06 -14.48 -16.66
CA HIS A 41 -3.96 -14.40 -18.12
C HIS A 41 -3.98 -12.95 -18.63
N SER A 42 -4.88 -12.11 -18.12
CA SER A 42 -4.93 -10.69 -18.47
C SER A 42 -3.60 -9.99 -18.16
N PHE A 43 -2.99 -10.24 -17.00
CA PHE A 43 -1.67 -9.70 -16.66
C PHE A 43 -0.57 -10.19 -17.60
N ASN A 44 -0.55 -11.48 -17.93
CA ASN A 44 0.43 -12.02 -18.88
C ASN A 44 0.32 -11.36 -20.26
N HIS A 45 -0.90 -11.12 -20.75
CA HIS A 45 -1.10 -10.42 -22.03
C HIS A 45 -0.63 -8.97 -21.97
N MET A 46 -0.89 -8.25 -20.86
CA MET A 46 -0.40 -6.89 -20.69
C MET A 46 1.13 -6.82 -20.62
N VAL A 47 1.77 -7.75 -19.89
CA VAL A 47 3.22 -7.85 -19.80
C VAL A 47 3.83 -8.17 -21.17
N ALA A 48 3.26 -9.13 -21.91
CA ALA A 48 3.71 -9.46 -23.26
C ALA A 48 3.61 -8.24 -24.18
N ARG A 49 2.48 -7.53 -24.17
CA ARG A 49 2.28 -6.33 -24.99
C ARG A 49 3.26 -5.21 -24.64
N TYR A 50 3.55 -5.01 -23.36
CA TYR A 50 4.56 -4.05 -22.91
C TYR A 50 5.95 -4.44 -23.42
N ASN A 51 6.29 -5.71 -23.27
CA ASN A 51 7.57 -6.29 -23.69
C ASN A 51 7.81 -6.22 -25.20
N ASP A 52 6.75 -6.22 -26.01
CA ASP A 52 6.87 -5.99 -27.46
C ASP A 52 7.23 -4.54 -27.82
N ILE A 53 6.88 -3.57 -26.96
CA ILE A 53 7.03 -2.13 -27.24
C ILE A 53 8.33 -1.58 -26.65
N TYR A 54 8.69 -2.02 -25.45
CA TYR A 54 9.80 -1.45 -24.67
C TYR A 54 11.04 -2.33 -24.70
N ARG A 55 12.22 -1.68 -24.80
CA ARG A 55 13.52 -2.37 -24.76
C ARG A 55 13.79 -3.04 -23.42
N ILE A 56 13.37 -2.41 -22.33
CA ILE A 56 13.51 -2.97 -20.98
C ILE A 56 12.29 -3.84 -20.72
N GLN A 57 12.53 -5.15 -20.61
CA GLN A 57 11.49 -6.14 -20.42
C GLN A 57 11.01 -6.13 -18.97
N MET A 58 9.69 -6.15 -18.77
CA MET A 58 9.11 -6.39 -17.47
C MET A 58 9.17 -7.88 -17.12
N PRO A 59 9.42 -8.22 -15.84
CA PRO A 59 9.32 -9.58 -15.36
C PRO A 59 7.87 -10.07 -15.41
N ASN A 60 7.67 -11.37 -15.20
CA ASN A 60 6.33 -11.94 -15.07
C ASN A 60 5.61 -11.34 -13.84
N ILE A 61 4.42 -10.80 -14.05
CA ILE A 61 3.59 -10.18 -13.01
C ILE A 61 2.37 -11.07 -12.76
N THR A 62 2.13 -11.40 -11.50
CA THR A 62 0.94 -12.13 -11.05
C THR A 62 0.19 -11.30 -9.99
N PRO A 63 -1.09 -11.63 -9.67
CA PRO A 63 -1.80 -11.00 -8.57
C PRO A 63 -1.03 -11.04 -7.24
N HIS A 64 -0.28 -12.12 -6.99
CA HIS A 64 0.58 -12.24 -5.81
C HIS A 64 1.75 -11.25 -5.82
N VAL A 65 2.36 -10.97 -6.97
CA VAL A 65 3.45 -9.98 -7.09
C VAL A 65 2.96 -8.59 -6.71
N TRP A 66 1.77 -8.18 -7.17
CA TRP A 66 1.17 -6.90 -6.79
C TRP A 66 1.00 -6.76 -5.27
N ARG A 67 0.53 -7.84 -4.61
CA ARG A 67 0.41 -7.87 -3.15
C ARG A 67 1.78 -7.72 -2.48
N HIS A 68 2.82 -8.38 -2.98
CA HIS A 68 4.18 -8.21 -2.47
C HIS A 68 4.69 -6.78 -2.67
N THR A 69 4.52 -6.19 -3.86
CA THR A 69 4.92 -4.81 -4.15
C THR A 69 4.22 -3.81 -3.24
N TYR A 70 2.92 -3.97 -2.99
CA TYR A 70 2.19 -3.15 -2.03
C TYR A 70 2.81 -3.25 -0.63
N CYS A 71 3.04 -4.46 -0.12
CA CYS A 71 3.68 -4.66 1.17
C CYS A 71 5.06 -3.99 1.24
N SER A 72 5.90 -4.18 0.20
CA SER A 72 7.26 -3.61 0.15
C SER A 72 7.24 -2.09 0.17
N ASN A 73 6.34 -1.46 -0.58
CA ASN A 73 6.24 0.00 -0.62
C ASN A 73 5.77 0.57 0.72
N GLN A 74 4.78 -0.07 1.37
CA GLN A 74 4.31 0.38 2.68
C GLN A 74 5.36 0.16 3.77
N ALA A 75 6.12 -0.94 3.70
CA ALA A 75 7.25 -1.19 4.59
C ALA A 75 8.32 -0.10 4.44
N LYS A 76 8.72 0.24 3.20
CA LYS A 76 9.67 1.32 2.90
C LYS A 76 9.16 2.70 3.32
N ALA A 77 7.85 2.93 3.31
CA ALA A 77 7.25 4.15 3.82
C ALA A 77 7.26 4.26 5.36
N GLY A 78 7.84 3.27 6.08
CA GLY A 78 7.92 3.26 7.53
C GLY A 78 6.61 2.87 8.22
N MET A 79 5.70 2.18 7.51
CA MET A 79 4.45 1.70 8.12
C MET A 79 4.74 0.67 9.21
N ASN A 80 3.98 0.75 10.31
CA ASN A 80 4.05 -0.23 11.38
C ASN A 80 3.75 -1.65 10.83
N PRO A 81 4.64 -2.64 11.03
CA PRO A 81 4.47 -4.00 10.52
C PRO A 81 3.16 -4.68 10.93
N LYS A 82 2.64 -4.38 12.13
CA LYS A 82 1.38 -4.94 12.64
C LYS A 82 0.17 -4.35 11.91
N THR A 83 0.20 -3.05 11.62
CA THR A 83 -0.81 -2.38 10.79
C THR A 83 -0.78 -2.95 9.37
N LEU A 84 0.41 -3.13 8.80
CA LEU A 84 0.58 -3.71 7.47
C LEU A 84 0.09 -5.17 7.41
N GLN A 85 0.32 -5.96 8.45
CA GLN A 85 -0.21 -7.32 8.56
C GLN A 85 -1.73 -7.33 8.55
N TYR A 86 -2.38 -6.43 9.30
CA TYR A 86 -3.83 -6.32 9.34
C TYR A 86 -4.41 -5.93 7.97
N LEU A 87 -3.83 -4.93 7.31
CA LEU A 87 -4.28 -4.45 6.00
C LEU A 87 -4.10 -5.48 4.89
N THR A 88 -3.04 -6.27 4.95
CA THR A 88 -2.79 -7.31 3.95
C THR A 88 -3.59 -8.58 4.28
N GLY A 89 -3.92 -8.82 5.54
CA GLY A 89 -4.64 -10.01 5.99
C GLY A 89 -3.76 -11.25 6.05
N HIS A 90 -2.48 -11.10 6.40
CA HIS A 90 -1.60 -12.26 6.64
C HIS A 90 -1.90 -12.89 8.00
N SER A 91 -2.21 -14.20 7.99
CA SER A 91 -2.38 -15.00 9.20
C SER A 91 -1.07 -15.16 9.99
N ASP A 92 0.08 -15.21 9.31
CA ASP A 92 1.41 -15.24 9.92
C ASP A 92 2.18 -13.94 9.65
N ILE A 93 2.67 -13.31 10.72
CA ILE A 93 3.48 -12.10 10.66
C ILE A 93 4.80 -12.31 9.91
N ARG A 94 5.32 -13.54 9.85
CA ARG A 94 6.53 -13.88 9.09
C ARG A 94 6.42 -13.50 7.62
N VAL A 95 5.23 -13.62 7.02
CA VAL A 95 5.00 -13.24 5.61
C VAL A 95 5.17 -11.73 5.42
N THR A 96 4.73 -10.92 6.39
CA THR A 96 4.92 -9.48 6.39
C THR A 96 6.37 -9.11 6.71
N MET A 97 7.01 -9.80 7.67
CA MET A 97 8.39 -9.53 8.08
C MET A 97 9.42 -9.91 7.01
N ASN A 98 9.18 -10.95 6.22
CA ASN A 98 10.05 -11.31 5.09
C ASN A 98 10.13 -10.20 4.03
N VAL A 99 9.15 -9.30 3.99
CA VAL A 99 9.21 -8.10 3.14
C VAL A 99 10.19 -7.07 3.71
N TYR A 100 10.30 -6.97 5.04
CA TYR A 100 11.28 -6.15 5.74
C TYR A 100 12.68 -6.80 5.79
N THR A 101 12.85 -8.10 5.53
CA THR A 101 14.20 -8.71 5.55
C THR A 101 15.05 -8.35 4.33
N HIS A 102 14.49 -7.64 3.34
CA HIS A 102 15.26 -6.99 2.29
C HIS A 102 15.79 -5.60 2.69
N VAL A 103 15.65 -5.22 3.96
CA VAL A 103 16.28 -4.03 4.55
C VAL A 103 17.79 -4.30 4.63
N GLY A 104 18.56 -3.57 3.83
CA GLY A 104 20.03 -3.65 3.79
C GLY A 104 20.68 -2.85 4.92
N LEU A 105 22.02 -2.83 4.95
CA LEU A 105 22.78 -1.97 5.86
C LEU A 105 22.44 -0.48 5.65
N ASP A 106 22.25 -0.09 4.38
CA ASP A 106 21.94 1.29 4.00
C ASP A 106 20.59 1.78 4.59
N ASP A 107 19.58 0.91 4.58
CA ASP A 107 18.25 1.22 5.15
C ASP A 107 18.32 1.36 6.69
N ALA A 108 19.18 0.58 7.35
CA ALA A 108 19.39 0.68 8.80
C ALA A 108 20.13 1.97 9.20
N GLU A 109 21.10 2.40 8.39
CA GLU A 109 21.80 3.68 8.57
C GLU A 109 20.85 4.87 8.40
N GLU A 110 19.98 4.83 7.39
CA GLU A 110 18.99 5.88 7.15
C GLU A 110 17.98 6.01 8.31
N GLU A 111 17.49 4.89 8.85
CA GLU A 111 16.59 4.91 10.01
C GLU A 111 17.29 5.46 11.26
N LEU A 112 18.54 5.07 11.53
CA LEU A 112 19.32 5.63 12.66
C LEU A 112 19.49 7.14 12.51
N ARG A 113 19.85 7.62 11.31
CA ARG A 113 19.97 9.05 11.03
C ARG A 113 18.64 9.79 11.23
N ARG A 114 17.53 9.19 10.80
CA ARG A 114 16.19 9.75 10.98
C ARG A 114 15.82 9.86 12.45
N MET A 115 16.14 8.83 13.25
CA MET A 115 15.94 8.87 14.71
C MET A 115 16.76 9.96 15.39
N GLU A 116 18.00 10.18 14.96
CA GLU A 116 18.84 11.27 15.47
C GLU A 116 18.28 12.65 15.12
N GLU A 117 17.81 12.85 13.89
CA GLU A 117 17.17 14.09 13.46
C GLU A 117 15.89 14.36 14.24
N PHE A 118 15.02 13.36 14.41
CA PHE A 118 13.82 13.48 15.26
C PHE A 118 14.17 13.87 16.71
N ARG A 119 15.21 13.27 17.29
CA ARG A 119 15.67 13.61 18.65
C ARG A 119 16.15 15.05 18.74
N LYS A 120 16.87 15.57 17.74
CA LYS A 120 17.31 16.97 17.70
C LYS A 120 16.13 17.93 17.65
N VAL A 121 15.13 17.65 16.81
CA VAL A 121 13.91 18.47 16.70
C VAL A 121 13.14 18.52 18.03
N GLN A 122 13.00 17.40 18.75
CA GLN A 122 12.34 17.38 20.06
C GLN A 122 13.08 18.23 21.09
N VAL A 123 14.41 18.12 21.15
CA VAL A 123 15.25 18.93 22.05
C VAL A 123 15.17 20.42 21.71
N GLU A 124 15.03 20.77 20.43
CA GLU A 124 14.86 22.17 20.00
C GLU A 124 13.47 22.73 20.30
N SER A 125 12.40 21.92 20.20
CA SER A 125 11.04 22.35 20.59
C SER A 125 10.93 22.58 22.10
N GLU A 126 11.52 21.70 22.92
CA GLU A 126 11.55 21.85 24.39
C GLU A 126 12.28 23.14 24.79
N LYS A 127 13.39 23.47 24.12
CA LYS A 127 14.13 24.73 24.34
C LYS A 127 13.38 25.99 23.90
N GLN A 128 12.43 25.89 22.98
CA GLN A 128 11.59 27.02 22.57
C GLN A 128 10.45 27.27 23.54
N GLU A 129 9.87 26.23 24.14
CA GLU A 129 8.83 26.35 25.16
C GLU A 129 9.36 26.98 26.47
N GLU A 130 10.64 26.81 26.79
CA GLU A 130 11.27 27.44 27.96
C GLU A 130 11.55 28.95 27.82
N LYS A 131 11.42 29.56 26.63
CA LYS A 131 11.68 31.01 26.48
C LYS A 131 10.48 31.82 26.99
N PRO A 132 10.64 32.66 28.03
CA PRO A 132 9.52 33.38 28.62
C PRO A 132 8.99 34.44 27.65
N VAL A 133 7.68 34.42 27.39
CA VAL A 133 6.98 35.43 26.59
C VAL A 133 7.09 36.77 27.32
N THR A 134 7.94 37.66 26.82
CA THR A 134 8.07 39.03 27.36
C THR A 134 6.89 39.87 26.89
N HIS A 135 5.88 40.01 27.74
CA HIS A 135 4.73 40.87 27.46
C HIS A 135 5.15 42.33 27.57
N ARG A 136 5.45 42.99 26.44
CA ARG A 136 5.68 44.44 26.40
C ARG A 136 4.34 45.15 26.52
N MET A 137 4.04 45.65 27.72
CA MET A 137 2.93 46.59 27.94
C MET A 137 3.14 47.82 27.04
N PHE A 138 2.26 48.00 26.06
CA PHE A 138 2.12 49.27 25.36
C PHE A 138 1.51 50.29 26.33
N LYS A 139 2.31 51.27 26.77
CA LYS A 139 1.77 52.47 27.39
C LYS A 139 1.10 53.30 26.29
N VAL A 140 -0.22 53.40 26.36
CA VAL A 140 -1.01 54.40 25.63
C VAL A 140 -1.08 55.66 26.50
N ILE A 141 -1.02 56.81 25.81
CA ILE A 141 -0.95 58.20 26.27
C ILE A 141 -1.89 58.52 27.43
#